data_AF-A0A920LMT4-F1
#
_entry.id   AF-A0A920LMT4-F1
#
_cell.length_a   1.000
_cell.length_b   1.000
_cell.length_c   1.000
_cell.angle_alpha   90.00
_cell.angle_beta   90.00
_cell.angle_gamma   90.00
#
_symmetry.space_group_name_H-M   'P 1'
#
loop_
_entity.id
_entity.type
_entity.pdbx_description
1 polymer ?
#
loop_
_entity_poly.entity_id
_entity_poly.type
_entity_poly.pdbx_seq_one_letter_code
_entity_poly.pdbx_strand_id
1 'polypeptide(L)'
;MEFNLIVKNLLLKDQKKSRKVAEFYKDSISTGDNFIPLREEPKDPRAVSLKAQLDHLVLKLNNKPNSLATIDEALRVQILVEEILSKT
;
A
#
# COMPACT_ATOMS: atom_id res chain seq x y z
N MET A 1 -0.47 -18.55 -14.05
CA MET A 1 -0.29 -17.97 -12.71
C MET A 1 -0.71 -16.52 -12.81
N GLU A 2 -2.00 -16.24 -12.61
CA GLU A 2 -2.52 -14.88 -12.67
C GLU A 2 -2.31 -14.22 -11.31
N PHE A 3 -1.42 -13.23 -11.25
CA PHE A 3 -1.31 -12.34 -10.10
C PHE A 3 -2.51 -11.39 -10.15
N ASN A 4 -3.59 -11.76 -9.47
CA ASN A 4 -4.72 -10.86 -9.26
C ASN A 4 -4.25 -9.67 -8.42
N LEU A 5 -4.16 -8.50 -9.07
CA LEU A 5 -3.80 -7.24 -8.44
C LEU A 5 -4.90 -6.89 -7.42
N ILE A 6 -4.65 -7.12 -6.13
CA ILE A 6 -5.55 -6.69 -5.06
C ILE A 6 -5.60 -5.16 -5.10
N VAL A 7 -6.71 -4.61 -5.60
CA VAL A 7 -7.03 -3.19 -5.49
C VAL A 7 -7.28 -2.88 -4.01
N LYS A 8 -6.28 -2.28 -3.34
CA LYS A 8 -6.35 -2.00 -1.91
C LYS A 8 -6.91 -0.59 -1.67
N ASN A 9 -8.13 -0.54 -1.13
CA ASN A 9 -8.69 0.65 -0.50
C ASN A 9 -8.58 0.49 1.02
N LEU A 10 -7.92 1.43 1.70
CA LEU A 10 -7.77 1.43 3.16
C LEU A 10 -8.55 2.59 3.75
N LEU A 11 -9.46 2.31 4.68
CA LEU A 11 -10.15 3.32 5.48
C LEU A 11 -9.78 3.12 6.96
N LEU A 12 -9.07 4.09 7.52
CA LEU A 12 -8.77 4.15 8.95
C LEU A 12 -9.76 5.13 9.59
N LYS A 13 -10.54 4.67 10.56
CA LYS A 13 -11.50 5.51 11.30
C LYS A 13 -11.04 5.63 12.75
N ASP A 14 -10.92 6.87 13.21
CA ASP A 14 -10.83 7.23 14.62
C ASP A 14 -12.05 8.10 14.98
N GLN A 15 -12.41 8.24 16.26
CA GLN A 15 -13.64 8.93 16.69
C GLN A 15 -13.76 10.37 16.15
N LYS A 16 -12.63 11.02 15.81
CA LYS A 16 -12.60 12.41 15.34
C LYS A 16 -12.23 12.57 13.87
N LYS A 17 -11.60 11.57 13.23
CA LYS A 17 -11.05 11.69 11.87
C LYS A 17 -11.06 10.35 11.13
N SER A 18 -11.32 10.39 9.83
CA SER A 18 -11.20 9.26 8.92
C SER A 18 -10.14 9.54 7.86
N ARG A 19 -9.25 8.57 7.58
CA ARG A 19 -8.27 8.64 6.49
C ARG A 19 -8.55 7.56 5.47
N LYS A 20 -8.63 7.94 4.20
CA LYS A 20 -8.82 7.03 3.08
C LYS A 20 -7.58 7.05 2.20
N VAL A 21 -6.98 5.88 1.99
CA VAL A 21 -5.95 5.67 0.98
C VAL A 21 -6.50 4.75 -0.10
N ALA A 22 -6.54 5.23 -1.33
CA ALA A 22 -7.01 4.51 -2.51
C ALA A 22 -5.91 4.46 -3.56
N GLU A 23 -5.87 3.35 -4.31
CA GLU A 23 -4.94 3.15 -5.43
C GLU A 23 -3.47 3.38 -5.06
N PHE A 24 -3.09 3.27 -3.78
CA PHE A 24 -1.75 3.54 -3.23
C PHE A 24 -1.26 5.00 -3.25
N TYR A 25 -1.84 5.87 -4.10
CA TYR A 25 -1.41 7.27 -4.21
C TYR A 25 -2.49 8.29 -3.82
N LYS A 26 -3.78 7.98 -3.93
CA LYS A 26 -4.86 8.89 -3.53
C LYS A 26 -5.03 8.83 -2.02
N ASP A 27 -4.71 9.91 -1.33
CA ASP A 27 -4.75 10.00 0.13
C ASP A 27 -5.63 11.18 0.54
N SER A 28 -6.65 10.93 1.34
CA SER A 28 -7.61 11.93 1.75
C SER A 28 -8.05 11.77 3.20
N ILE A 29 -8.45 12.89 3.82
CA ILE A 29 -8.89 12.94 5.21
C ILE A 29 -10.29 13.55 5.31
N SER A 30 -11.08 13.09 6.27
CA SER A 30 -12.36 13.68 6.67
C SER A 30 -12.40 13.82 8.19
N THR A 31 -13.04 14.87 8.70
CA THR A 31 -13.32 15.08 10.13
C THR A 31 -14.82 15.00 10.46
N GLY A 32 -15.63 14.45 9.55
CA GLY A 32 -17.09 14.41 9.68
C GLY A 32 -17.82 14.79 8.38
N ASP A 33 -17.14 15.51 7.49
CA ASP A 33 -17.67 15.99 6.21
C ASP A 33 -17.00 15.28 5.01
N ASN A 34 -17.02 15.93 3.83
CA ASN A 34 -16.37 15.42 2.63
C ASN A 34 -14.87 15.11 2.82
N PHE A 35 -14.38 14.08 2.12
CA PHE A 35 -12.95 13.77 2.10
C PHE A 35 -12.18 14.80 1.29
N ILE A 36 -11.14 15.38 1.90
CA ILE A 36 -10.26 16.37 1.28
C ILE A 36 -8.92 15.69 0.94
N PRO A 37 -8.43 15.77 -0.31
CA PRO A 37 -7.15 15.20 -0.70
C PRO A 37 -6.00 15.86 0.07
N LEU A 38 -5.06 15.05 0.57
CA LEU A 38 -3.88 15.50 1.32
C LEU A 38 -2.71 15.90 0.42
N ARG A 39 -2.74 15.49 -0.86
CA ARG A 39 -1.71 15.77 -1.85
C ARG A 39 -2.30 15.80 -3.25
N GLU A 40 -1.62 16.51 -4.15
CA GLU A 40 -1.95 16.48 -5.58
C GLU A 40 -1.77 15.07 -6.14
N GLU A 41 -2.58 14.73 -7.13
CA GLU A 41 -2.42 13.48 -7.84
C GLU A 41 -1.13 13.51 -8.68
N PRO A 42 -0.25 12.49 -8.55
CA PRO A 42 0.95 12.41 -9.34
C PRO A 42 0.62 12.23 -10.82
N LYS A 43 1.41 12.88 -11.71
CA LYS A 43 1.27 12.75 -13.17
C LYS A 43 1.39 11.30 -13.66
N ASP A 44 2.26 10.52 -13.02
CA ASP A 44 2.33 9.07 -13.18
C ASP A 44 2.21 8.40 -11.81
N PRO A 45 1.03 7.84 -11.49
CA PRO A 45 0.79 7.24 -10.19
C PRO A 45 1.54 5.94 -9.92
N ARG A 46 1.93 5.20 -10.97
CA ARG A 46 2.71 3.96 -10.83
C ARG A 46 4.20 4.25 -10.75
N ALA A 47 4.67 5.31 -11.39
CA ALA A 47 6.08 5.71 -11.29
C ALA A 47 6.49 5.98 -9.85
N VAL A 48 5.65 6.64 -9.04
CA VAL A 48 6.02 6.99 -7.65
C VAL A 48 6.16 5.75 -6.78
N SER A 49 5.20 4.83 -6.81
CA SER A 49 5.22 3.62 -5.99
C SER A 49 6.29 2.63 -6.44
N LEU A 50 6.45 2.43 -7.75
CA LEU A 50 7.50 1.58 -8.32
C LEU A 50 8.89 2.15 -8.03
N LYS A 51 9.09 3.46 -8.22
CA LYS A 51 10.37 4.11 -7.90
C LYS A 51 10.73 3.91 -6.43
N ALA A 52 9.80 4.10 -5.50
CA ALA A 52 10.05 3.89 -4.09
C ALA A 52 10.50 2.43 -3.79
N GLN A 53 9.87 1.43 -4.44
CA GLN A 53 10.28 0.03 -4.30
C GLN A 53 11.68 -0.22 -4.86
N LEU A 54 12.01 0.36 -6.04
CA LEU A 54 13.33 0.24 -6.65
C LEU A 54 14.41 0.95 -5.82
N ASP A 55 14.11 2.11 -5.24
CA ASP A 55 15.01 2.84 -4.34
C ASP A 55 15.36 1.97 -3.11
N HIS A 56 14.38 1.29 -2.52
CA HIS A 56 14.61 0.36 -1.41
C HIS A 56 15.35 -0.92 -1.83
N LEU A 57 15.15 -1.39 -3.06
CA LEU A 57 15.94 -2.50 -3.63
C LEU A 57 17.42 -2.12 -3.75
N VAL A 58 17.71 -0.91 -4.24
CA VAL A 58 19.09 -0.39 -4.30
C VAL A 58 19.70 -0.33 -2.90
N LEU A 59 18.96 0.11 -1.88
CA LEU A 59 19.45 0.10 -0.49
C LEU A 59 19.77 -1.32 -0.01
N LYS A 60 18.91 -2.30 -0.30
CA LYS A 60 19.11 -3.71 0.06
C LYS A 60 20.37 -4.28 -0.58
N LEU A 61 20.58 -4.05 -1.88
CA LEU A 61 21.76 -4.52 -2.62
C LEU A 61 23.06 -3.94 -2.06
N ASN A 62 23.00 -2.75 -1.49
CA ASN A 62 24.13 -2.08 -0.85
C ASN A 62 24.24 -2.36 0.67
N ASN A 63 23.51 -3.34 1.20
CA ASN A 63 23.46 -3.69 2.63
C ASN A 63 23.09 -2.50 3.55
N LYS A 64 22.30 -1.54 3.04
CA LYS A 64 21.78 -0.42 3.81
C LYS A 64 20.41 -0.76 4.41
N PRO A 65 20.03 -0.10 5.53
CA PRO A 65 18.66 -0.18 6.04
C PRO A 65 17.64 0.15 4.95
N ASN A 66 16.59 -0.66 4.84
CA ASN A 66 15.53 -0.52 3.84
C ASN A 66 14.21 -1.03 4.42
N SER A 67 13.11 -0.75 3.72
CA SER A 67 11.73 -1.05 4.16
C SER A 67 11.09 -2.17 3.34
N LEU A 68 11.88 -2.97 2.61
CA LEU A 68 11.34 -4.13 1.90
C LEU A 68 10.90 -5.19 2.92
N ALA A 69 9.81 -5.87 2.60
CA ALA A 69 9.33 -6.98 3.41
C ALA A 69 10.41 -8.06 3.55
N THR A 70 10.55 -8.62 4.76
CA THR A 70 11.37 -9.80 4.97
C THR A 70 10.72 -11.04 4.33
N ILE A 71 11.50 -12.12 4.20
CA ILE A 71 10.96 -13.40 3.69
C ILE A 71 9.84 -13.91 4.59
N ASP A 72 9.98 -13.79 5.92
CA ASP A 72 8.96 -14.21 6.88
C ASP A 72 7.69 -13.35 6.82
N GLU A 73 7.82 -12.06 6.54
CA GLU A 73 6.67 -11.18 6.29
C GLU A 73 5.96 -11.55 5.00
N ALA A 74 6.71 -11.78 3.91
CA ALA A 74 6.15 -12.18 2.62
C ALA A 74 5.43 -13.53 2.72
N LEU A 75 6.01 -14.51 3.40
CA LEU A 75 5.40 -15.82 3.60
C LEU A 75 4.09 -15.73 4.40
N ARG A 76 4.07 -14.95 5.49
CA ARG A 76 2.85 -14.74 6.29
C ARG A 76 1.71 -14.13 5.45
N VAL A 77 2.03 -13.17 4.59
CA VAL A 77 1.05 -12.57 3.67
C VAL A 77 0.55 -13.60 2.67
N GLN A 78 1.44 -14.41 2.09
CA GLN A 78 1.05 -15.44 1.12
C GLN A 78 0.08 -16.46 1.73
N ILE A 79 0.36 -16.95 2.94
CA ILE A 79 -0.53 -17.87 3.67
C ILE A 79 -1.90 -17.23 3.87
N LEU A 80 -1.96 -15.97 4.31
CA LEU A 80 -3.24 -15.27 4.52
C LEU A 80 -4.04 -15.14 3.22
N VAL A 81 -3.38 -14.85 2.11
CA VAL A 81 -4.03 -14.78 0.79
C VAL A 81 -4.59 -16.14 0.40
N GLU A 82 -3.82 -17.21 0.57
CA GLU A 82 -4.26 -18.57 0.27
C GLU A 82 -5.45 -19.00 1.13
N GLU A 83 -5.47 -18.66 2.42
CA GLU A 83 -6.60 -18.93 3.32
C GLU A 83 -7.88 -18.18 2.92
N ILE A 84 -7.77 -16.96 2.38
CA ILE A 84 -8.92 -16.21 1.89
C ILE A 84 -9.46 -16.86 0.61
N LEU A 85 -8.55 -17.21 -0.31
CA LEU A 85 -8.92 -17.85 -1.58
C LEU A 85 -9.50 -19.24 -1.38
N SER A 86 -9.05 -20.01 -0.39
CA SER A 86 -9.58 -21.34 -0.10
C SER A 86 -11.00 -21.34 0.48
N LYS A 87 -11.48 -20.18 0.94
CA LYS A 87 -12.82 -20.00 1.54
C LYS A 87 -13.85 -19.44 0.55
N THR A 88 -13.44 -19.22 -0.69
CA THR A 88 -14.28 -18.71 -1.79
C THR A 88 -14.74 -19.87 -2.66
#